data_AF-F7XBK0-F1
#
_entry.id   AF-F7XBK0-F1
#
_cell.length_a   1.000
_cell.length_b   1.000
_cell.length_c   1.000
_cell.angle_alpha   90.00
_cell.angle_beta   90.00
_cell.angle_gamma   90.00
#
_symmetry.space_group_name_H-M   'P 1'
#
loop_
_entity.id
_entity.type
_entity.pdbx_description
1 polymer ?
#
loop_
_entity_poly.entity_id
_entity_poly.type
_entity_poly.pdbx_seq_one_letter_code
_entity_poly.pdbx_strand_id
1 'polypeptide(L)'
;MRIGLGVWSLFAGLMAVFSHTHAAVSIEQLQIEGGDIVLVVRGEFEFGDRPEALSAAVTQSGARVVTFNSDGGNVHAAMAFGRTIRALGLETI
;
A
#
# COMPACT_ATOMS: atom_id res chain seq x y z
N MET A 1 37.16 25.95 -42.82
CA MET A 1 36.56 26.82 -41.78
C MET A 1 35.61 25.95 -40.97
N ARG A 2 35.89 25.76 -39.67
CA ARG A 2 35.19 24.88 -38.72
C ARG A 2 34.32 25.77 -37.82
N ILE A 3 32.98 25.71 -37.91
CA ILE A 3 31.99 26.13 -36.89
C ILE A 3 30.67 25.48 -37.33
N GLY A 4 29.87 24.75 -36.55
CA GLY A 4 29.91 24.38 -35.15
C GLY A 4 28.97 23.17 -34.91
N LEU A 5 29.42 22.27 -34.05
CA LEU A 5 28.63 21.19 -33.47
C LEU A 5 27.52 21.76 -32.57
N GLY A 6 26.41 21.04 -32.48
CA GLY A 6 25.66 20.93 -31.23
C GLY A 6 24.29 21.61 -31.21
N VAL A 7 23.30 20.97 -31.84
CA VAL A 7 21.91 20.99 -31.31
C VAL A 7 21.32 19.58 -31.51
N TRP A 8 21.92 18.60 -30.84
CA TRP A 8 21.43 17.21 -30.73
C TRP A 8 21.00 16.93 -29.28
N SER A 9 20.39 17.92 -28.64
CA SER A 9 20.01 17.83 -27.22
C SER A 9 18.84 18.76 -26.92
N LEU A 10 17.71 18.58 -27.62
CA LEU A 10 16.43 19.04 -27.05
C LEU A 10 15.97 18.01 -26.02
N PHE A 11 16.73 18.01 -24.93
CA PHE A 11 16.38 17.68 -23.56
C PHE A 11 15.04 16.97 -23.36
N ALA A 12 15.12 15.63 -23.36
CA ALA A 12 14.23 14.78 -22.59
C ALA A 12 14.21 15.27 -21.14
N GLY A 13 13.07 15.82 -20.71
CA GLY A 13 12.96 16.46 -19.40
C GLY A 13 11.53 16.51 -18.89
N LEU A 14 10.68 15.54 -19.24
CA LEU A 14 9.42 15.34 -18.53
C LEU A 14 9.71 14.50 -17.29
N MET A 15 10.19 15.16 -16.24
CA MET A 15 10.21 14.62 -14.89
C MET A 15 8.76 14.35 -14.49
N ALA A 16 8.32 13.10 -14.64
CA ALA A 16 7.11 12.61 -14.02
C ALA A 16 7.33 12.62 -12.51
N VAL A 17 6.99 13.73 -11.86
CA VAL A 17 6.87 13.80 -10.41
C VAL A 17 5.61 13.00 -10.05
N PHE A 18 5.76 11.70 -9.93
CA PHE A 18 4.76 10.89 -9.25
C PHE A 18 4.85 11.28 -7.77
N SER A 19 3.94 12.12 -7.31
CA SER A 19 3.69 12.29 -5.89
C SER A 19 3.29 10.92 -5.35
N HIS A 20 4.24 10.23 -4.71
CA HIS A 20 3.90 9.11 -3.85
C HIS A 20 3.12 9.69 -2.68
N THR A 21 1.79 9.68 -2.79
CA THR A 21 0.95 9.72 -1.59
C THR A 21 1.30 8.45 -0.82
N HIS A 22 2.21 8.58 0.15
CA HIS A 22 2.54 7.51 1.07
C HIS A 22 1.26 7.21 1.85
N ALA A 23 0.75 5.98 1.73
CA ALA A 23 -0.29 5.51 2.65
C ALA A 23 0.32 5.53 4.05
N ALA A 24 -0.41 6.10 5.01
CA ALA A 24 0.00 6.10 6.41
C ALA A 24 -0.11 4.69 6.99
N VAL A 25 -1.07 3.91 6.48
CA VAL A 25 -1.21 2.48 6.79
C VAL A 25 -0.39 1.61 5.85
N SER A 26 0.37 0.68 6.43
CA SER A 26 1.09 -0.38 5.71
C SER A 26 0.46 -1.76 5.96
N ILE A 27 0.62 -2.66 4.99
CA ILE A 27 0.20 -4.06 5.09
C ILE A 27 1.44 -4.94 5.08
N GLU A 28 1.76 -5.53 6.21
CA GLU A 28 2.89 -6.45 6.35
C GLU A 28 2.42 -7.90 6.32
N GLN A 29 3.25 -8.78 5.78
CA GLN A 29 3.02 -10.22 5.81
C GLN A 29 3.91 -10.85 6.87
N LEU A 30 3.30 -11.51 7.85
CA LEU A 30 4.00 -12.29 8.86
C LEU A 30 3.78 -13.77 8.59
N GLN A 31 4.86 -14.50 8.33
CA GLN A 31 4.81 -15.97 8.31
C GLN A 31 4.85 -16.47 9.76
N ILE A 32 3.85 -17.26 10.14
CA ILE A 32 3.80 -17.90 11.45
C ILE A 32 4.24 -19.36 11.37
N GLU A 33 4.57 -19.93 12.53
CA GLU A 33 4.93 -21.33 12.65
C GLU A 33 3.79 -22.20 12.12
N GLY A 34 4.09 -23.11 11.18
CA GLY A 34 3.09 -23.88 10.44
C GLY A 34 2.92 -23.44 8.97
N GLY A 35 3.51 -22.32 8.56
CA GLY A 35 3.53 -21.86 7.16
C GLY A 35 2.34 -20.99 6.76
N ASP A 36 1.44 -20.69 7.70
CA ASP A 36 0.35 -19.75 7.50
C ASP A 36 0.87 -18.30 7.42
N ILE A 37 0.15 -17.47 6.66
CA ILE A 37 0.47 -16.05 6.49
C ILE A 37 -0.62 -15.21 7.16
N VAL A 38 -0.19 -14.36 8.09
CA VAL A 38 -1.03 -13.35 8.74
C VAL A 38 -0.69 -11.99 8.15
N LEU A 39 -1.71 -11.25 7.70
CA LEU A 39 -1.53 -9.85 7.33
C LEU A 39 -1.60 -8.97 8.57
N VAL A 40 -0.69 -8.02 8.71
CA VAL A 40 -0.70 -7.04 9.79
C VAL A 40 -0.96 -5.66 9.21
N VAL A 41 -2.08 -5.05 9.60
CA VAL A 41 -2.38 -3.65 9.29
C VAL A 41 -1.68 -2.77 10.32
N ARG A 42 -0.69 -1.99 9.88
CA ARG A 42 0.09 -1.11 10.77
C ARG A 42 -0.08 0.36 10.48
N GLY A 43 0.10 1.18 11.52
CA GLY A 43 0.09 2.64 11.43
C GLY A 43 -1.23 3.28 11.84
N GLU A 44 -1.34 4.59 11.64
CA GLU A 44 -2.55 5.37 11.90
C GLU A 44 -3.38 5.47 10.60
N PHE A 45 -4.69 5.24 10.69
CA PHE A 45 -5.61 5.40 9.57
C PHE A 45 -5.78 6.87 9.20
N GLU A 46 -5.49 7.21 7.94
CA GLU A 46 -5.66 8.55 7.38
C GLU A 46 -6.65 8.55 6.22
N PHE A 47 -7.16 9.74 5.88
CA PHE A 47 -8.16 9.90 4.81
C PHE A 47 -7.67 9.43 3.43
N GLY A 48 -6.36 9.48 3.18
CA GLY A 48 -5.74 9.05 1.93
C GLY A 48 -5.44 7.55 1.84
N ASP A 49 -5.65 6.79 2.91
CA ASP A 49 -5.37 5.36 2.89
C ASP A 49 -6.32 4.59 1.99
N ARG A 50 -5.79 3.54 1.38
CA ARG A 50 -6.46 2.77 0.34
C ARG A 50 -6.72 1.34 0.82
N PRO A 51 -7.96 0.99 1.20
CA PRO A 51 -8.32 -0.37 1.61
C PRO A 51 -8.02 -1.43 0.54
N GLU A 52 -7.91 -1.04 -0.72
CA GLU A 52 -7.55 -1.91 -1.84
C GLU A 52 -6.14 -2.50 -1.68
N ALA A 53 -5.24 -1.82 -0.93
CA ALA A 53 -3.92 -2.36 -0.60
C ALA A 53 -4.01 -3.66 0.20
N LEU A 54 -5.00 -3.78 1.09
CA LEU A 54 -5.27 -5.03 1.82
C LEU A 54 -5.77 -6.13 0.87
N SER A 55 -6.65 -5.79 -0.07
CA SER A 55 -7.15 -6.76 -1.06
C SER A 55 -6.02 -7.29 -1.95
N ALA A 56 -5.11 -6.41 -2.37
CA ALA A 56 -3.93 -6.78 -3.14
C ALA A 56 -3.00 -7.69 -2.32
N ALA A 57 -2.77 -7.38 -1.04
CA ALA A 57 -1.95 -8.21 -0.15
C ALA A 57 -2.55 -9.60 0.07
N VAL A 58 -3.87 -9.72 0.24
CA VAL A 58 -4.57 -11.03 0.33
C VAL A 58 -4.41 -11.83 -0.96
N THR A 59 -4.57 -11.19 -2.11
CA THR A 59 -4.43 -11.86 -3.42
C THR A 59 -3.00 -12.37 -3.65
N GLN A 60 -1.99 -11.60 -3.21
CA GLN A 60 -0.59 -11.94 -3.38
C GLN A 60 -0.10 -13.04 -2.41
N SER A 61 -0.59 -13.02 -1.17
CA SER A 61 -0.14 -13.93 -0.12
C SER A 61 -1.00 -15.20 0.00
N GLY A 62 -2.27 -15.13 -0.38
CA GLY A 62 -3.24 -16.17 -0.04
C GLY A 62 -3.64 -16.17 1.44
N ALA A 63 -3.29 -15.13 2.21
CA ALA A 63 -3.65 -15.02 3.62
C ALA A 63 -5.16 -15.15 3.85
N ARG A 64 -5.51 -15.69 5.01
CA ARG A 64 -6.89 -15.82 5.50
C ARG A 64 -7.12 -15.13 6.83
N VAL A 65 -6.04 -14.67 7.45
CA VAL A 65 -6.04 -14.06 8.78
C VAL A 65 -5.42 -12.67 8.68
N VAL A 66 -6.01 -11.72 9.38
CA VAL A 66 -5.50 -10.36 9.54
C VAL A 66 -5.47 -9.98 11.02
N THR A 67 -4.50 -9.18 11.40
CA THR A 67 -4.43 -8.56 12.73
C THR A 67 -4.03 -7.09 12.59
N PHE A 68 -4.14 -6.34 13.68
CA PHE A 68 -3.87 -4.92 13.73
C PHE A 68 -2.74 -4.62 14.69
N ASN A 69 -1.78 -3.82 14.23
CA ASN A 69 -0.90 -3.05 15.09
C ASN A 69 -1.03 -1.57 14.69
N SER A 70 -2.19 -1.01 15.03
CA SER A 70 -2.60 0.34 14.63
C SER A 70 -2.95 1.17 15.86
N ASP A 71 -2.57 2.44 15.82
CA ASP A 71 -2.90 3.44 16.86
C ASP A 71 -4.33 4.01 16.69
N GLY A 72 -5.09 3.52 15.70
CA GLY A 72 -6.40 4.06 15.35
C GLY A 72 -6.29 5.15 14.28
N GLY A 73 -6.96 6.29 14.48
CA GLY A 73 -6.96 7.43 13.54
C GLY A 73 -8.34 7.73 12.98
N ASN A 74 -8.39 8.07 11.69
CA ASN A 74 -9.61 8.42 10.98
C ASN A 74 -10.61 7.25 10.96
N VAL A 75 -11.76 7.44 11.62
CA VAL A 75 -12.80 6.42 11.76
C VAL A 75 -13.36 5.96 10.41
N HIS A 76 -13.54 6.87 9.44
CA HIS A 76 -14.07 6.51 8.13
C HIS A 76 -13.11 5.62 7.34
N ALA A 77 -11.81 5.94 7.39
CA ALA A 77 -10.75 5.12 6.80
C ALA A 77 -10.67 3.75 7.48
N ALA A 78 -10.63 3.71 8.82
CA ALA A 78 -10.64 2.46 9.60
C ALA A 78 -11.86 1.60 9.27
N MET A 79 -13.06 2.20 9.19
CA MET A 79 -14.27 1.49 8.79
C MET A 79 -14.20 0.96 7.35
N ALA A 80 -13.53 1.67 6.44
CA ALA A 80 -13.35 1.20 5.07
C ALA A 80 -12.49 -0.06 5.03
N PHE A 81 -11.38 -0.11 5.77
CA PHE A 81 -10.60 -1.34 5.97
C PHE A 81 -11.45 -2.45 6.62
N GLY A 82 -12.22 -2.13 7.66
CA GLY A 82 -13.11 -3.09 8.32
C GLY A 82 -14.18 -3.68 7.40
N ARG A 83 -14.70 -2.90 6.44
CA ARG A 83 -15.61 -3.41 5.39
C ARG A 83 -14.88 -4.32 4.41
N THR A 84 -13.67 -3.95 3.99
CA THR A 84 -12.84 -4.78 3.11
C THR A 84 -12.49 -6.12 3.75
N ILE A 85 -12.11 -6.15 5.02
CA ILE A 85 -11.84 -7.37 5.79
C ILE A 85 -13.04 -8.33 5.75
N ARG A 86 -14.25 -7.80 6.01
CA ARG A 86 -15.50 -8.58 5.97
C ARG A 86 -15.83 -9.06 4.57
N ALA A 87 -15.64 -8.21 3.54
CA ALA A 87 -15.90 -8.57 2.16
C ALA A 87 -14.96 -9.68 1.65
N LEU A 88 -13.72 -9.69 2.13
CA LEU A 88 -12.71 -10.72 1.81
C LEU A 88 -12.86 -11.99 2.65
N GLY A 89 -13.73 -11.99 3.66
CA GLY A 89 -13.92 -13.15 4.55
C GLY A 89 -12.69 -13.48 5.40
N LEU A 90 -11.89 -12.47 5.76
CA LEU A 90 -10.71 -12.67 6.59
C LEU A 90 -11.11 -12.87 8.06
N GLU A 91 -10.47 -13.82 8.73
CA GLU A 91 -10.50 -13.94 10.17
C GLU A 91 -9.66 -12.83 10.81
N THR A 92 -10.10 -12.32 11.95
CA THR A 92 -9.40 -11.25 12.69
C THR A 92 -8.97 -11.76 14.05
N ILE A 93 -7.68 -11.63 14.37
CA ILE A 93 -7.06 -12.10 15.63
C ILE A 93 -6.32 -10.99 16.36
#